data_AF-A0A7Y3Z516-F1
#
_entry.id   AF-A0A7Y3Z516-F1
#
_cell.length_a   1.000
_cell.length_b   1.000
_cell.length_c   1.000
_cell.angle_alpha   90.00
_cell.angle_beta   90.00
_cell.angle_gamma   90.00
#
_symmetry.space_group_name_H-M   'P 1'
#
loop_
_entity.id
_entity.type
_entity.pdbx_description
1 polymer ?
#
loop_
_entity_poly.entity_id
_entity_poly.type
_entity_poly.pdbx_seq_one_letter_code
_entity_poly.pdbx_strand_id
1 'polypeptide(L)'
;MNLFLVTSPFQYICALEAKREYACQNNILLLVDQDSEPGISQQGKLLDQNEWDYLIQIPRTNRSKQVPIAIKKVKKICKDKSINCFFHAEYNAWRTKLILKNLIINTEVYFDDGTLTINEYEEEIRPKSTYFRPRFIQDIMIRLNGLKPIGKLEQSSNLEIFTIFDIPNPEHVIIKNSLSVLKDRFKITNLFNPNAPIGFIGQGAIGHKRRKTIDEYVNEIKHFVETYSKPIIYFPHRTESEEIKNRILEIPNVTYHYSEFPLEIELIDKKIMLSGLVGVLSTVQYTASLLYTGMPVYNLSSPHISENTLIKNREQRIEKAFEKIGVIETKL
;
A
#
# COMPACT_ATOMS: atom_id res chain seq x y z
N MET A 1 -18.13 17.60 -2.59
CA MET A 1 -17.11 17.35 -1.56
C MET A 1 -16.65 15.92 -1.71
N ASN A 2 -15.35 15.68 -1.61
CA ASN A 2 -14.75 14.36 -1.75
C ASN A 2 -14.11 13.95 -0.44
N LEU A 3 -14.12 12.65 -0.15
CA LEU A 3 -13.58 12.09 1.08
C LEU A 3 -12.47 11.09 0.73
N PHE A 4 -11.31 11.23 1.36
CA PHE A 4 -10.17 10.33 1.15
C PHE A 4 -9.83 9.68 2.48
N LEU A 5 -9.83 8.34 2.55
CA LEU A 5 -9.35 7.59 3.71
C LEU A 5 -7.98 7.01 3.42
N VAL A 6 -6.98 7.44 4.18
CA VAL A 6 -5.57 7.03 4.02
C VAL A 6 -5.07 6.40 5.31
N THR A 7 -4.54 5.18 5.22
CA THR A 7 -4.02 4.40 6.35
C THR A 7 -2.54 4.05 6.25
N SER A 8 -1.88 4.35 5.13
CA SER A 8 -0.45 4.14 4.91
C SER A 8 0.18 5.24 4.04
N PRO A 9 1.52 5.39 4.08
CA PRO A 9 2.25 6.30 3.18
C PRO A 9 1.98 6.08 1.68
N PHE A 10 1.93 4.83 1.23
CA PHE A 10 1.66 4.51 -0.18
C PHE A 10 0.23 4.91 -0.60
N GLN A 11 -0.76 4.69 0.27
CA GLN A 11 -2.13 5.15 0.02
C GLN A 11 -2.22 6.68 -0.05
N TYR A 12 -1.35 7.43 0.66
CA TYR A 12 -1.31 8.89 0.54
C TYR A 12 -0.86 9.32 -0.85
N ILE A 13 0.15 8.64 -1.42
CA ILE A 13 0.56 8.85 -2.82
C ILE A 13 -0.64 8.59 -3.75
N CYS A 14 -1.31 7.45 -3.60
CA CYS A 14 -2.49 7.11 -4.40
C CYS A 14 -3.64 8.11 -4.25
N ALA A 15 -3.83 8.68 -3.06
CA ALA A 15 -4.84 9.70 -2.81
C ALA A 15 -4.56 11.01 -3.56
N LEU A 16 -3.29 11.43 -3.63
CA LEU A 16 -2.90 12.61 -4.41
C LEU A 16 -3.06 12.38 -5.92
N GLU A 17 -2.69 11.19 -6.41
CA GLU A 17 -2.92 10.78 -7.79
C GLU A 17 -4.41 10.82 -8.15
N ALA A 18 -5.25 10.19 -7.33
CA ALA A 18 -6.70 10.18 -7.52
C ALA A 18 -7.30 11.59 -7.46
N LYS A 19 -6.84 12.43 -6.51
CA LYS A 19 -7.31 13.81 -6.39
C LYS A 19 -7.11 14.60 -7.69
N ARG A 20 -5.95 14.43 -8.33
CA ARG A 20 -5.66 15.11 -9.61
C ARG A 20 -6.42 14.49 -10.77
N GLU A 21 -6.41 13.16 -10.91
CA GLU A 21 -7.06 12.44 -12.01
C GLU A 21 -8.56 12.72 -12.07
N TYR A 22 -9.22 12.74 -10.91
CA TYR A 22 -10.65 13.02 -10.79
C TYR A 22 -10.99 14.51 -10.74
N ALA A 23 -9.99 15.40 -10.92
CA ALA A 23 -10.14 16.85 -10.80
C ALA A 23 -10.90 17.29 -9.53
N CYS A 24 -10.61 16.63 -8.41
CA CYS A 24 -11.38 16.77 -7.18
C CYS A 24 -11.17 18.13 -6.51
N GLN A 25 -12.27 18.78 -6.15
CA GLN A 25 -12.30 20.03 -5.37
C GLN A 25 -13.09 19.83 -4.06
N ASN A 26 -12.77 20.62 -3.03
CA ASN A 26 -13.37 20.52 -1.69
C ASN A 26 -13.17 19.12 -1.10
N ASN A 27 -11.95 18.85 -0.64
CA ASN A 27 -11.42 17.55 -0.31
C ASN A 27 -11.18 17.42 1.21
N ILE A 28 -11.74 16.36 1.79
CA ILE A 28 -11.53 15.98 3.18
C ILE A 28 -10.57 14.79 3.20
N LEU A 29 -9.45 14.93 3.90
CA LEU A 29 -8.55 13.82 4.23
C LEU A 29 -8.87 13.26 5.62
N LEU A 30 -9.23 11.98 5.67
CA LEU A 30 -9.20 11.15 6.88
C LEU A 30 -7.87 10.43 6.94
N LEU A 31 -6.94 10.92 7.76
CA LEU A 31 -5.62 10.34 7.91
C LEU A 31 -5.58 9.47 9.17
N VAL A 32 -5.32 8.16 9.01
CA VAL A 32 -5.08 7.28 10.15
C VAL A 32 -3.61 7.33 10.52
N ASP A 33 -3.32 7.68 11.78
CA ASP A 33 -1.96 7.82 12.29
C ASP A 33 -1.18 6.50 12.17
N GLN A 34 0.13 6.52 11.94
CA GLN A 34 0.96 5.32 12.08
C GLN A 34 1.26 5.02 13.56
N ASP A 35 1.53 3.76 13.88
CA ASP A 35 1.77 3.28 15.26
C ASP A 35 3.24 2.97 15.57
N SER A 36 4.13 3.00 14.57
CA SER A 36 5.57 2.78 14.76
C SER A 36 6.42 3.52 13.73
N GLU A 37 7.69 3.74 14.07
CA GLU A 37 8.73 4.13 13.11
C GLU A 37 9.09 2.95 12.17
N PRO A 38 9.57 3.21 10.93
CA PRO A 38 9.71 4.53 10.29
C PRO A 38 8.37 5.10 9.77
N GLY A 39 7.25 4.41 9.98
CA GLY A 39 5.94 4.83 9.43
C GLY A 39 5.51 6.22 9.89
N ILE A 40 5.72 6.57 11.15
CA ILE A 40 5.39 7.89 11.71
C ILE A 40 6.17 8.99 11.00
N SER A 41 7.50 8.89 10.96
CA SER A 41 8.34 9.89 10.30
C SER A 41 8.06 9.99 8.79
N GLN A 42 7.86 8.86 8.09
CA GLN A 42 7.49 8.83 6.68
C GLN A 42 6.15 9.52 6.41
N GLN A 43 5.11 9.23 7.21
CA GLN A 43 3.81 9.90 7.09
C GLN A 43 3.93 11.41 7.34
N GLY A 44 4.70 11.81 8.35
CA GLY A 44 4.93 13.22 8.68
C GLY A 44 5.65 13.98 7.55
N LYS A 45 6.66 13.39 6.93
CA LYS A 45 7.40 14.01 5.82
C LYS A 45 6.59 14.09 4.53
N LEU A 46 5.70 13.13 4.27
CA LEU A 46 4.87 13.11 3.06
C LEU A 46 3.65 14.02 3.13
N LEU A 47 3.07 14.19 4.31
CA LEU A 47 1.84 14.96 4.48
C LEU A 47 2.09 16.44 4.22
N ASP A 48 1.62 16.93 3.08
CA ASP A 48 1.37 18.36 2.88
C ASP A 48 -0.08 18.65 3.28
N GLN A 49 -0.27 19.47 4.31
CA GLN A 49 -1.59 19.85 4.80
C GLN A 49 -2.29 20.83 3.86
N ASN A 50 -1.54 21.62 3.09
CA ASN A 50 -2.10 22.62 2.17
C ASN A 50 -2.79 21.99 0.96
N GLU A 51 -2.55 20.69 0.72
CA GLU A 51 -3.20 19.91 -0.32
C GLU A 51 -4.69 19.62 -0.02
N TRP A 52 -5.16 19.90 1.19
CA TRP A 52 -6.47 19.48 1.68
C TRP A 52 -7.25 20.63 2.30
N ASP A 53 -8.53 20.76 1.91
CA ASP A 53 -9.43 21.77 2.49
C ASP A 53 -9.75 21.44 3.97
N TYR A 54 -9.81 20.15 4.29
CA TYR A 54 -10.02 19.66 5.64
C TYR A 54 -9.17 18.42 5.93
N LEU A 55 -8.46 18.45 7.06
CA LEU A 55 -7.73 17.30 7.58
C LEU A 55 -8.36 16.82 8.90
N ILE A 56 -8.68 15.54 8.96
CA ILE A 56 -9.15 14.86 10.18
C ILE A 56 -8.22 13.68 10.45
N GLN A 57 -7.38 13.82 11.46
CA GLN A 57 -6.56 12.72 11.96
C GLN A 57 -7.39 11.75 12.82
N ILE A 58 -7.11 10.46 12.66
CA ILE A 58 -7.78 9.36 13.35
C ILE A 58 -6.72 8.51 14.03
N PRO A 59 -6.65 8.53 15.38
CA PRO A 59 -5.76 7.63 16.10
C PRO A 59 -6.07 6.16 15.82
N ARG A 60 -5.05 5.30 15.81
CA ARG A 60 -5.23 3.85 15.68
C ARG A 60 -5.93 3.22 16.89
N THR A 61 -5.80 3.85 18.06
CA THR A 61 -6.38 3.38 19.32
C THR A 61 -7.90 3.57 19.34
N ASN A 62 -8.62 2.68 20.03
CA ASN A 62 -10.07 2.80 20.26
C ASN A 62 -10.89 3.11 19.00
N ARG A 63 -10.70 2.35 17.91
CA ARG A 63 -11.39 2.56 16.63
C ARG A 63 -12.92 2.67 16.73
N SER A 64 -13.56 1.97 17.68
CA SER A 64 -15.01 2.03 17.93
C SER A 64 -15.48 3.37 18.49
N LYS A 65 -14.56 4.24 18.91
CA LYS A 65 -14.81 5.63 19.34
C LYS A 65 -14.29 6.63 18.29
N GLN A 66 -13.05 6.44 17.82
CA GLN A 66 -12.39 7.42 16.94
C GLN A 66 -13.04 7.49 15.54
N VAL A 67 -13.42 6.36 14.96
CA VAL A 67 -14.05 6.36 13.63
C VAL A 67 -15.44 7.02 13.68
N PRO A 68 -16.31 6.75 14.67
CA PRO A 68 -17.53 7.53 14.82
C PRO A 68 -17.34 9.04 14.98
N ILE A 69 -16.31 9.47 15.70
CA ILE A 69 -15.97 10.90 15.84
C ILE A 69 -15.60 11.49 14.47
N ALA A 70 -14.76 10.79 13.69
CA ALA A 70 -14.40 11.21 12.34
C ALA A 70 -15.63 11.32 11.43
N ILE A 71 -16.51 10.32 11.42
CA ILE A 71 -17.76 10.34 10.63
C ILE A 71 -18.63 11.55 11.00
N LYS A 72 -18.78 11.87 12.29
CA LYS A 72 -19.53 13.06 12.73
C LYS A 72 -18.89 14.37 12.27
N LYS A 73 -17.55 14.47 12.31
CA LYS A 73 -16.82 15.63 11.79
C LYS A 73 -17.06 15.79 10.28
N VAL A 74 -16.99 14.71 9.52
CA VAL A 74 -17.30 14.71 8.08
C VAL A 74 -18.73 15.18 7.84
N LYS A 75 -19.73 14.63 8.54
CA LYS A 75 -21.13 15.08 8.44
C LYS A 75 -21.29 16.58 8.69
N LYS A 76 -20.62 17.11 9.72
CA LYS A 76 -20.64 18.54 10.05
C LYS A 76 -20.04 19.38 8.92
N ILE A 77 -18.90 18.99 8.36
CA ILE A 77 -18.25 19.68 7.25
C ILE A 77 -19.15 19.63 5.99
N CYS A 78 -19.73 18.47 5.69
CA CYS A 78 -20.66 18.26 4.58
C CYS A 78 -22.04 18.91 4.79
N LYS A 79 -22.35 19.39 6.00
CA LYS A 79 -23.72 19.82 6.39
C LYS A 79 -24.77 18.75 6.02
N ASP A 80 -24.43 17.49 6.30
CA ASP A 80 -25.22 16.29 5.99
C ASP A 80 -25.57 16.09 4.49
N LYS A 81 -24.92 16.81 3.58
CA LYS A 81 -25.02 16.57 2.13
C LYS A 81 -24.28 15.31 1.71
N SER A 82 -24.64 14.78 0.54
CA SER A 82 -23.92 13.66 -0.08
C SER A 82 -22.48 14.00 -0.41
N ILE A 83 -21.64 12.98 -0.36
CA ILE A 83 -20.24 13.01 -0.78
C ILE A 83 -20.20 12.52 -2.22
N ASN A 84 -19.51 13.27 -3.08
CA ASN A 84 -19.42 12.96 -4.50
C ASN A 84 -18.64 11.66 -4.69
N CYS A 85 -17.38 11.65 -4.25
CA CYS A 85 -16.52 10.48 -4.29
C CYS A 85 -15.96 10.16 -2.91
N PHE A 86 -15.99 8.89 -2.52
CA PHE A 86 -15.26 8.36 -1.37
C PHE A 86 -14.12 7.46 -1.85
N PHE A 87 -12.89 7.94 -1.68
CA PHE A 87 -11.66 7.26 -2.04
C PHE A 87 -11.11 6.49 -0.84
N HIS A 88 -10.81 5.21 -1.02
CA HIS A 88 -10.23 4.39 0.04
C HIS A 88 -9.48 3.18 -0.52
N ALA A 89 -8.63 2.58 0.32
CA ALA A 89 -8.04 1.27 0.09
C ALA A 89 -8.67 0.24 1.05
N GLU A 90 -8.06 -0.94 1.16
CA GLU A 90 -8.45 -2.04 2.05
C GLU A 90 -9.96 -2.31 1.98
N TYR A 91 -10.42 -2.96 0.90
CA TYR A 91 -11.83 -3.00 0.50
C TYR A 91 -12.76 -3.45 1.63
N ASN A 92 -12.36 -4.50 2.37
CA ASN A 92 -13.12 -5.04 3.50
C ASN A 92 -12.68 -4.52 4.88
N ALA A 93 -11.93 -3.41 4.94
CA ALA A 93 -11.58 -2.79 6.20
C ALA A 93 -12.82 -2.30 6.97
N TRP A 94 -12.85 -2.59 8.27
CA TRP A 94 -13.95 -2.21 9.15
C TRP A 94 -14.20 -0.69 9.15
N ARG A 95 -13.15 0.14 9.05
CA ARG A 95 -13.29 1.61 9.02
C ARG A 95 -14.04 2.06 7.77
N THR A 96 -13.58 1.60 6.61
CA THR A 96 -14.18 1.83 5.30
C THR A 96 -15.66 1.45 5.30
N LYS A 97 -15.98 0.21 5.71
CA LYS A 97 -17.36 -0.27 5.73
C LYS A 97 -18.24 0.49 6.74
N LEU A 98 -17.69 0.96 7.87
CA LEU A 98 -18.45 1.80 8.81
C LEU A 98 -18.74 3.19 8.23
N ILE A 99 -17.80 3.78 7.49
CA ILE A 99 -17.97 5.06 6.79
C ILE A 99 -19.07 4.92 5.72
N LEU A 100 -18.95 3.92 4.83
CA LEU A 100 -19.95 3.62 3.79
C LEU A 100 -21.36 3.43 4.37
N LYS A 101 -21.48 2.78 5.54
CA LYS A 101 -22.78 2.58 6.19
C LYS A 101 -23.44 3.87 6.69
N ASN A 102 -22.65 4.89 7.00
CA ASN A 102 -23.10 6.06 7.78
C ASN A 102 -23.04 7.39 7.04
N LEU A 103 -22.42 7.43 5.85
CA LEU A 103 -22.38 8.59 4.96
C LEU A 103 -23.11 8.27 3.65
N ILE A 104 -23.67 9.30 3.02
CA ILE A 104 -24.32 9.17 1.71
C ILE A 104 -23.23 9.40 0.66
N ILE A 105 -22.84 8.34 -0.05
CA ILE A 105 -21.76 8.34 -1.04
C ILE A 105 -22.37 8.13 -2.43
N ASN A 106 -22.05 8.99 -3.39
CA ASN A 106 -22.53 8.84 -4.76
C ASN A 106 -21.66 7.85 -5.56
N THR A 107 -20.33 7.97 -5.45
CA THR A 107 -19.35 7.09 -6.08
C THR A 107 -18.35 6.59 -5.04
N GLU A 108 -18.17 5.26 -4.96
CA GLU A 108 -17.12 4.62 -4.18
C GLU A 108 -15.92 4.42 -5.11
N VAL A 109 -14.74 4.90 -4.73
CA VAL A 109 -13.52 4.72 -5.51
C VAL A 109 -12.52 3.94 -4.66
N TYR A 110 -12.23 2.71 -5.08
CA TYR A 110 -11.21 1.89 -4.45
C TYR A 110 -9.86 2.13 -5.12
N PHE A 111 -8.88 2.64 -4.36
CA PHE A 111 -7.50 2.84 -4.81
C PHE A 111 -6.51 1.82 -4.23
N ASP A 112 -5.28 1.82 -4.74
CA ASP A 112 -4.31 0.78 -4.39
C ASP A 112 -3.92 0.75 -2.90
N ASP A 113 -3.90 -0.45 -2.32
CA ASP A 113 -3.17 -0.78 -1.08
C ASP A 113 -1.84 -1.50 -1.36
N GLY A 114 -1.38 -1.43 -2.60
CA GLY A 114 -0.28 -2.23 -3.12
C GLY A 114 -0.75 -3.57 -3.69
N THR A 115 0.10 -4.60 -3.66
CA THR A 115 -0.22 -5.91 -4.27
C THR A 115 -1.43 -6.61 -3.66
N LEU A 116 -1.92 -6.16 -2.49
CA LEU A 116 -3.19 -6.60 -1.92
C LEU A 116 -4.37 -6.28 -2.83
N THR A 117 -4.33 -5.17 -3.59
CA THR A 117 -5.39 -4.74 -4.50
C THR A 117 -5.73 -5.78 -5.56
N ILE A 118 -4.72 -6.48 -6.11
CA ILE A 118 -4.94 -7.57 -7.07
C ILE A 118 -5.79 -8.68 -6.43
N ASN A 119 -5.50 -9.02 -5.17
CA ASN A 119 -6.18 -10.11 -4.47
C ASN A 119 -7.56 -9.70 -3.95
N GLU A 120 -7.71 -8.49 -3.39
CA GLU A 120 -9.03 -7.98 -3.00
C GLU A 120 -9.95 -7.83 -4.21
N TYR A 121 -9.41 -7.46 -5.37
CA TYR A 121 -10.21 -7.40 -6.58
C TYR A 121 -10.81 -8.76 -6.93
N GLU A 122 -9.99 -9.80 -6.94
CA GLU A 122 -10.39 -11.14 -7.38
C GLU A 122 -11.19 -11.93 -6.34
N GLU A 123 -10.98 -11.67 -5.04
CA GLU A 123 -11.61 -12.44 -3.96
C GLU A 123 -12.86 -11.77 -3.39
N GLU A 124 -12.96 -10.44 -3.49
CA GLU A 124 -14.00 -9.69 -2.79
C GLU A 124 -14.79 -8.77 -3.72
N ILE A 125 -14.11 -8.03 -4.60
CA ILE A 125 -14.74 -7.02 -5.45
C ILE A 125 -15.44 -7.66 -6.64
N ARG A 126 -14.74 -8.48 -7.44
CA ARG A 126 -15.29 -9.18 -8.60
C ARG A 126 -16.42 -10.13 -8.21
N PRO A 127 -16.29 -10.97 -7.16
CA PRO A 127 -17.41 -11.83 -6.74
C PRO A 127 -18.57 -11.05 -6.08
N LYS A 128 -18.41 -9.74 -5.84
CA LYS A 128 -19.37 -8.87 -5.13
C LYS A 128 -19.71 -9.41 -3.75
N SER A 129 -18.70 -9.90 -3.04
CA SER A 129 -18.84 -10.51 -1.72
C SER A 129 -19.50 -9.54 -0.74
N THR A 130 -20.61 -9.97 -0.12
CA THR A 130 -21.26 -9.20 0.94
C THR A 130 -20.38 -9.15 2.18
N TYR A 131 -20.05 -7.95 2.65
CA TYR A 131 -19.36 -7.81 3.92
C TYR A 131 -20.29 -8.19 5.07
N PHE A 132 -19.87 -9.13 5.92
CA PHE A 132 -20.58 -9.49 7.14
C PHE A 132 -19.62 -9.80 8.29
N ARG A 133 -19.65 -8.97 9.33
CA ARG A 133 -18.83 -9.16 10.53
C ARG A 133 -19.51 -8.58 11.78
N PRO A 134 -20.51 -9.27 12.35
CA PRO A 134 -21.22 -8.80 13.53
C PRO A 134 -20.29 -8.76 14.75
N ARG A 135 -20.41 -7.72 15.57
CA ARG A 135 -19.56 -7.51 16.75
C ARG A 135 -20.34 -6.83 17.86
N PHE A 136 -21.08 -7.61 18.63
CA PHE A 136 -22.08 -7.11 19.60
C PHE A 136 -21.62 -5.92 20.45
N ILE A 137 -20.49 -6.05 21.16
CA ILE A 137 -19.99 -4.99 22.06
C ILE A 137 -19.63 -3.73 21.26
N GLN A 138 -18.91 -3.88 20.15
CA GLN A 138 -18.53 -2.75 19.31
C GLN A 138 -19.76 -2.11 18.65
N ASP A 139 -20.76 -2.88 18.25
CA ASP A 139 -21.99 -2.41 17.65
C ASP A 139 -22.82 -1.58 18.64
N ILE A 140 -22.86 -1.97 19.93
CA ILE A 140 -23.43 -1.13 20.99
C ILE A 140 -22.68 0.20 21.09
N MET A 141 -21.35 0.19 21.13
CA MET A 141 -20.56 1.43 21.19
C MET A 141 -20.82 2.34 19.99
N ILE A 142 -20.97 1.78 18.79
CA ILE A 142 -21.31 2.52 17.57
C ILE A 142 -22.69 3.19 17.70
N ARG A 143 -23.69 2.45 18.21
CA ARG A 143 -25.05 2.99 18.46
C ARG A 143 -25.06 4.10 19.50
N LEU A 144 -24.31 3.94 20.60
CA LEU A 144 -24.15 4.99 21.62
C LEU A 144 -23.49 6.25 21.04
N ASN A 145 -22.68 6.09 20.00
CA ASN A 145 -22.14 7.20 19.24
C ASN A 145 -23.13 7.73 18.17
N GLY A 146 -24.40 7.32 18.15
CA GLY A 146 -25.40 7.82 17.22
C GLY A 146 -25.19 7.36 15.77
N LEU A 147 -24.44 6.27 15.56
CA LEU A 147 -24.19 5.70 14.24
C LEU A 147 -24.85 4.32 14.08
N LYS A 148 -25.01 3.91 12.83
CA LYS A 148 -25.49 2.58 12.46
C LYS A 148 -24.31 1.60 12.42
N PRO A 149 -24.36 0.47 13.16
CA PRO A 149 -23.43 -0.63 12.96
C PRO A 149 -23.46 -1.13 11.51
N ILE A 150 -22.35 -1.72 11.05
CA ILE A 150 -22.20 -2.16 9.66
C ILE A 150 -23.25 -3.23 9.31
N GLY A 151 -23.31 -4.29 10.13
CA GLY A 151 -24.14 -5.46 9.87
C GLY A 151 -23.72 -6.16 8.58
N LYS A 152 -24.69 -6.39 7.69
CA LYS A 152 -24.44 -6.75 6.28
C LYS A 152 -24.31 -5.47 5.45
N LEU A 153 -23.37 -5.47 4.52
CA LEU A 153 -23.16 -4.40 3.57
C LEU A 153 -22.76 -4.98 2.22
N GLU A 154 -23.63 -4.79 1.22
CA GLU A 154 -23.35 -5.15 -0.17
C GLU A 154 -22.34 -4.19 -0.80
N GLN A 155 -21.75 -4.58 -1.92
CA GLN A 155 -20.92 -3.71 -2.74
C GLN A 155 -21.74 -2.51 -3.26
N SER A 156 -21.11 -1.33 -3.34
CA SER A 156 -21.72 -0.16 -3.98
C SER A 156 -22.01 -0.43 -5.45
N SER A 157 -23.18 0.02 -5.93
CA SER A 157 -23.53 -0.05 -7.34
C SER A 157 -22.65 0.84 -8.23
N ASN A 158 -22.03 1.87 -7.64
CA ASN A 158 -21.19 2.85 -8.30
C ASN A 158 -19.74 2.74 -7.77
N LEU A 159 -19.21 1.52 -7.77
CA LEU A 159 -17.81 1.26 -7.42
C LEU A 159 -16.92 1.41 -8.66
N GLU A 160 -15.91 2.27 -8.54
CA GLU A 160 -14.82 2.42 -9.50
C GLU A 160 -13.50 1.97 -8.87
N ILE A 161 -12.57 1.54 -9.72
CA ILE A 161 -11.24 1.10 -9.30
C ILE A 161 -10.19 2.04 -9.88
N PHE A 162 -9.43 2.70 -9.01
CA PHE A 162 -8.31 3.56 -9.39
C PHE A 162 -6.99 2.86 -9.07
N THR A 163 -6.37 2.24 -10.07
CA THR A 163 -5.28 1.27 -9.81
C THR A 163 -4.09 1.40 -10.76
N ILE A 164 -2.89 1.15 -10.25
CA ILE A 164 -1.66 0.97 -11.04
C ILE A 164 -1.65 -0.38 -11.78
N PHE A 165 -2.46 -1.35 -11.37
CA PHE A 165 -2.42 -2.71 -11.91
C PHE A 165 -3.32 -2.87 -13.14
N ASP A 166 -2.88 -3.70 -14.09
CA ASP A 166 -3.71 -4.08 -15.23
C ASP A 166 -4.63 -5.25 -14.86
N ILE A 167 -5.86 -4.92 -14.48
CA ILE A 167 -6.91 -5.90 -14.14
C ILE A 167 -7.43 -6.56 -15.43
N PRO A 168 -7.25 -7.90 -15.60
CA PRO A 168 -7.75 -8.59 -16.78
C PRO A 168 -9.28 -8.71 -16.72
N ASN A 169 -9.98 -8.46 -17.83
CA ASN A 169 -11.44 -8.59 -17.94
C ASN A 169 -12.18 -7.86 -16.79
N PRO A 170 -12.06 -6.54 -16.67
CA PRO A 170 -12.67 -5.81 -15.57
C PRO A 170 -14.20 -5.81 -15.67
N GLU A 171 -14.87 -6.04 -14.53
CA GLU A 171 -16.33 -5.93 -14.39
C GLU A 171 -16.76 -4.55 -13.84
N HIS A 172 -15.79 -3.73 -13.46
CA HIS A 172 -15.96 -2.40 -12.87
C HIS A 172 -15.28 -1.36 -13.76
N VAL A 173 -15.65 -0.10 -13.61
CA VAL A 173 -14.93 1.00 -14.25
C VAL A 173 -13.53 1.06 -13.66
N ILE A 174 -12.52 0.95 -14.52
CA ILE A 174 -11.11 1.06 -14.15
C ILE A 174 -10.57 2.39 -14.63
N ILE A 175 -9.99 3.15 -13.73
CA ILE A 175 -9.20 4.35 -14.03
C ILE A 175 -7.76 4.06 -13.67
N LYS A 176 -6.85 4.27 -14.64
CA LYS A 176 -5.44 3.93 -14.48
C LYS A 176 -4.73 4.96 -13.62
N ASN A 177 -4.12 4.51 -12.53
CA ASN A 177 -3.13 5.30 -11.80
C ASN A 177 -1.78 5.17 -12.52
N SER A 178 -1.30 6.27 -13.10
CA SER A 178 -0.02 6.31 -13.84
C SER A 178 1.16 6.83 -13.01
N LEU A 179 0.92 7.12 -11.72
CA LEU A 179 1.85 7.77 -10.79
C LEU A 179 2.40 9.10 -11.32
N SER A 180 1.55 9.86 -12.03
CA SER A 180 2.01 11.07 -12.71
C SER A 180 2.16 12.27 -11.77
N VAL A 181 1.45 12.35 -10.64
CA VAL A 181 1.66 13.42 -9.63
C VAL A 181 3.02 13.22 -9.03
N LEU A 182 3.37 11.97 -8.72
CA LEU A 182 4.66 11.59 -8.20
C LEU A 182 5.77 11.92 -9.21
N LYS A 183 5.58 11.57 -10.49
CA LYS A 183 6.50 11.89 -11.58
C LYS A 183 6.78 13.39 -11.69
N ASP A 184 5.72 14.21 -11.67
CA ASP A 184 5.83 15.66 -11.81
C ASP A 184 6.48 16.31 -10.57
N ARG A 185 6.05 15.88 -9.38
CA ARG A 185 6.51 16.45 -8.10
C ARG A 185 7.99 16.23 -7.86
N PHE A 186 8.49 15.03 -8.15
CA PHE A 186 9.88 14.66 -7.90
C PHE A 186 10.78 14.75 -9.12
N LYS A 187 10.25 15.20 -10.27
CA LYS A 187 10.99 15.37 -11.54
C LYS A 187 11.83 14.14 -11.86
N ILE A 188 11.18 12.99 -11.97
CA ILE A 188 11.87 11.70 -12.00
C ILE A 188 12.96 11.67 -13.06
N THR A 189 14.18 11.44 -12.60
CA THR A 189 15.37 11.23 -13.42
C THR A 189 15.64 9.75 -13.60
N ASN A 190 16.39 9.39 -14.64
CA ASN A 190 16.85 8.01 -14.79
C ASN A 190 17.84 7.65 -13.65
N LEU A 191 17.44 6.72 -12.78
CA LEU A 191 18.26 6.22 -11.67
C LEU A 191 18.99 4.91 -12.00
N PHE A 192 18.85 4.41 -13.23
CA PHE A 192 19.56 3.22 -13.67
C PHE A 192 21.03 3.51 -13.98
N ASN A 193 21.93 2.74 -13.38
CA ASN A 193 23.34 2.70 -13.75
C ASN A 193 23.87 1.26 -13.62
N PRO A 194 24.35 0.62 -14.70
CA PRO A 194 24.79 -0.79 -14.67
C PRO A 194 25.98 -1.06 -13.73
N ASN A 195 26.75 -0.02 -13.40
CA ASN A 195 27.90 -0.08 -12.49
C ASN A 195 27.54 0.26 -11.03
N ALA A 196 26.30 0.68 -10.76
CA ALA A 196 25.84 0.97 -9.41
C ALA A 196 25.48 -0.32 -8.63
N PRO A 197 25.34 -0.25 -7.30
CA PRO A 197 24.88 -1.38 -6.49
C PRO A 197 23.52 -1.96 -6.92
N ILE A 198 23.24 -3.19 -6.52
CA ILE A 198 21.90 -3.79 -6.64
C ILE A 198 21.09 -3.35 -5.42
N GLY A 199 19.86 -2.87 -5.63
CA GLY A 199 18.93 -2.59 -4.55
C GLY A 199 18.21 -3.86 -4.12
N PHE A 200 18.20 -4.20 -2.84
CA PHE A 200 17.50 -5.36 -2.30
C PHE A 200 16.38 -4.92 -1.34
N ILE A 201 15.14 -5.27 -1.65
CA ILE A 201 13.96 -4.90 -0.85
C ILE A 201 13.76 -5.93 0.27
N GLY A 202 13.82 -5.44 1.50
CA GLY A 202 13.55 -6.20 2.71
C GLY A 202 12.12 -6.74 2.79
N GLN A 203 11.93 -7.82 3.53
CA GLN A 203 10.62 -8.46 3.71
C GLN A 203 10.06 -8.22 5.12
N GLY A 204 8.74 -8.02 5.21
CA GLY A 204 8.03 -7.96 6.48
C GLY A 204 7.74 -9.34 7.06
N ALA A 205 7.36 -9.38 8.34
CA ALA A 205 6.89 -10.57 9.05
C ALA A 205 7.86 -11.78 9.08
N ILE A 206 9.16 -11.56 8.89
CA ILE A 206 10.20 -12.56 9.10
C ILE A 206 10.30 -12.91 10.59
N GLY A 207 10.48 -14.20 10.91
CA GLY A 207 10.50 -14.71 12.28
C GLY A 207 9.12 -14.90 12.92
N HIS A 208 8.03 -14.54 12.23
CA HIS A 208 6.67 -14.82 12.71
C HIS A 208 6.26 -16.28 12.48
N LYS A 209 5.36 -16.78 13.33
CA LYS A 209 4.84 -18.16 13.25
C LYS A 209 4.29 -18.47 11.85
N ARG A 210 4.71 -19.60 11.26
CA ARG A 210 4.36 -20.05 9.89
C ARG A 210 4.85 -19.12 8.77
N ARG A 211 5.87 -18.29 9.04
CA ARG A 211 6.62 -17.52 8.06
C ARG A 211 8.09 -17.97 8.09
N LYS A 212 8.86 -17.45 7.13
CA LYS A 212 10.30 -17.66 7.03
C LYS A 212 10.99 -17.28 8.34
N THR A 213 11.90 -18.13 8.81
CA THR A 213 12.73 -17.87 9.98
C THR A 213 13.76 -16.78 9.70
N ILE A 214 14.32 -16.18 10.75
CA ILE A 214 15.38 -15.17 10.60
C ILE A 214 16.62 -15.80 9.92
N ASP A 215 17.01 -17.02 10.31
CA ASP A 215 18.18 -17.69 9.74
C ASP A 215 17.99 -18.04 8.26
N GLU A 216 16.82 -18.58 7.87
CA GLU A 216 16.50 -18.82 6.45
C GLU A 216 16.62 -17.51 5.65
N TYR A 217 16.02 -16.43 6.14
CA TYR A 217 16.04 -15.14 5.45
C TYR A 217 17.45 -14.55 5.30
N VAL A 218 18.25 -14.57 6.37
CA VAL A 218 19.63 -14.07 6.35
C VAL A 218 20.50 -14.91 5.42
N ASN A 219 20.32 -16.24 5.41
CA ASN A 219 21.07 -17.13 4.52
C ASN A 219 20.71 -16.92 3.05
N GLU A 220 19.45 -16.65 2.72
CA GLU A 220 19.05 -16.27 1.36
C GLU A 220 19.75 -14.99 0.89
N ILE A 221 19.84 -13.97 1.75
CA ILE A 221 20.52 -12.72 1.41
C ILE A 221 22.02 -12.95 1.23
N LYS A 222 22.67 -13.73 2.12
CA LYS A 222 24.08 -14.11 1.96
C LYS A 222 24.33 -14.84 0.64
N HIS A 223 23.49 -15.82 0.32
CA HIS A 223 23.59 -16.55 -0.93
C HIS A 223 23.44 -15.62 -2.14
N PHE A 224 22.49 -14.69 -2.09
CA PHE A 224 22.32 -13.68 -3.15
C PHE A 224 23.56 -12.78 -3.30
N VAL A 225 24.18 -12.33 -2.20
CA VAL A 225 25.43 -11.55 -2.24
C VAL A 225 26.56 -12.32 -2.92
N GLU A 226 26.73 -13.60 -2.56
CA GLU A 226 27.76 -14.48 -3.12
C GLU A 226 27.55 -14.71 -4.63
N THR A 227 26.32 -15.03 -5.04
CA THR A 227 25.96 -15.34 -6.43
C THR A 227 26.20 -14.17 -7.38
N TYR A 228 25.81 -12.96 -6.99
CA TYR A 228 25.85 -11.80 -7.89
C TYR A 228 27.14 -10.97 -7.79
N SER A 229 27.95 -11.17 -6.74
CA SER A 229 29.28 -10.54 -6.57
C SER A 229 29.32 -9.02 -6.84
N LYS A 230 28.20 -8.32 -6.62
CA LYS A 230 28.06 -6.87 -6.73
C LYS A 230 27.67 -6.28 -5.37
N PRO A 231 28.07 -5.04 -5.06
CA PRO A 231 27.61 -4.36 -3.85
C PRO A 231 26.08 -4.30 -3.79
N ILE A 232 25.53 -4.48 -2.60
CA ILE A 232 24.09 -4.42 -2.34
C ILE A 232 23.76 -3.22 -1.47
N ILE A 233 22.71 -2.49 -1.84
CA ILE A 233 22.01 -1.57 -0.94
C ILE A 233 20.74 -2.26 -0.47
N TYR A 234 20.67 -2.59 0.81
CA TYR A 234 19.51 -3.23 1.43
C TYR A 234 18.53 -2.19 1.97
N PHE A 235 17.29 -2.24 1.49
CA PHE A 235 16.20 -1.35 1.91
C PHE A 235 15.28 -2.12 2.85
N PRO A 236 15.36 -1.92 4.17
CA PRO A 236 14.62 -2.72 5.14
C PRO A 236 13.12 -2.53 5.01
N HIS A 237 12.37 -3.57 5.35
CA HIS A 237 10.93 -3.43 5.51
C HIS A 237 10.62 -2.61 6.77
N ARG A 238 9.57 -1.77 6.74
CA ARG A 238 9.15 -0.91 7.85
C ARG A 238 8.78 -1.62 9.17
N THR A 239 8.64 -2.95 9.15
CA THR A 239 8.32 -3.78 10.32
C THR A 239 9.42 -4.81 10.61
N GLU A 240 10.61 -4.60 10.06
CA GLU A 240 11.76 -5.46 10.32
C GLU A 240 12.19 -5.37 11.78
N SER A 241 12.65 -6.48 12.36
CA SER A 241 13.12 -6.50 13.75
C SER A 241 14.56 -6.01 13.85
N GLU A 242 14.94 -5.47 15.02
CA GLU A 242 16.33 -5.10 15.29
C GLU A 242 17.30 -6.29 15.17
N GLU A 243 16.83 -7.51 15.45
CA GLU A 243 17.62 -8.73 15.26
C GLU A 243 18.01 -8.94 13.79
N ILE A 244 17.04 -8.83 12.86
CA ILE A 244 17.32 -8.94 11.42
C ILE A 244 18.28 -7.84 11.00
N LYS A 245 18.00 -6.59 11.36
CA LYS A 245 18.86 -5.45 11.06
C LYS A 245 20.31 -5.69 11.46
N ASN A 246 20.56 -6.12 12.69
CA ASN A 246 21.91 -6.42 13.17
C ASN A 246 22.57 -7.52 12.34
N ARG A 247 21.84 -8.58 12.00
CA ARG A 247 22.35 -9.68 11.18
C ARG A 247 22.63 -9.28 9.73
N ILE A 248 21.86 -8.34 9.17
CA ILE A 248 22.12 -7.80 7.82
C ILE A 248 23.35 -6.88 7.81
N LEU A 249 23.53 -6.05 8.85
CA LEU A 249 24.70 -5.17 9.00
C LEU A 249 26.03 -5.94 9.06
N GLU A 250 26.00 -7.21 9.49
CA GLU A 250 27.15 -8.11 9.55
C GLU A 250 27.52 -8.74 8.19
N ILE A 251 26.65 -8.66 7.18
CA ILE A 251 26.89 -9.29 5.87
C ILE A 251 27.88 -8.44 5.06
N PRO A 252 29.06 -8.97 4.68
CA PRO A 252 30.00 -8.24 3.84
C PRO A 252 29.35 -7.82 2.52
N ASN A 253 29.77 -6.67 1.97
CA ASN A 253 29.28 -6.15 0.68
C ASN A 253 27.79 -5.75 0.66
N VAL A 254 27.14 -5.66 1.84
CA VAL A 254 25.78 -5.14 2.01
C VAL A 254 25.83 -3.82 2.77
N THR A 255 25.17 -2.79 2.24
CA THR A 255 24.94 -1.51 2.92
C THR A 255 23.48 -1.42 3.34
N TYR A 256 23.22 -1.31 4.64
CA TYR A 256 21.87 -1.11 5.17
C TYR A 256 21.43 0.35 5.01
N HIS A 257 20.38 0.60 4.22
CA HIS A 257 19.88 1.94 3.93
C HIS A 257 18.70 2.32 4.82
N TYR A 258 18.84 3.41 5.57
CA TYR A 258 17.78 3.92 6.43
C TYR A 258 16.86 4.84 5.64
N SER A 259 15.76 4.29 5.09
CA SER A 259 14.83 5.06 4.26
C SER A 259 14.04 6.09 5.07
N GLU A 260 14.12 7.35 4.65
CA GLU A 260 13.35 8.46 5.22
C GLU A 260 11.95 8.60 4.62
N PHE A 261 11.77 8.06 3.42
CA PHE A 261 10.53 8.01 2.65
C PHE A 261 10.20 6.57 2.25
N PRO A 262 8.98 6.29 1.78
CA PRO A 262 8.71 5.09 0.99
C PRO A 262 9.66 4.99 -0.20
N LEU A 263 10.02 3.77 -0.60
CA LEU A 263 11.08 3.55 -1.57
C LEU A 263 10.77 4.14 -2.96
N GLU A 264 9.48 4.33 -3.27
CA GLU A 264 9.02 5.07 -4.45
C GLU A 264 9.57 6.50 -4.53
N ILE A 265 9.87 7.12 -3.40
CA ILE A 265 10.34 8.50 -3.29
C ILE A 265 11.81 8.53 -2.87
N GLU A 266 12.21 7.65 -1.95
CA GLU A 266 13.54 7.63 -1.35
C GLU A 266 14.66 7.60 -2.41
N LEU A 267 14.51 6.75 -3.44
CA LEU A 267 15.52 6.62 -4.49
C LEU A 267 15.71 7.93 -5.27
N ILE A 268 14.62 8.68 -5.51
CA ILE A 268 14.67 9.95 -6.24
C ILE A 268 15.22 11.05 -5.36
N ASP A 269 14.68 11.19 -4.14
CA ASP A 269 15.07 12.24 -3.19
C ASP A 269 16.56 12.18 -2.87
N LYS A 270 17.07 10.98 -2.59
CA LYS A 270 18.47 10.73 -2.27
C LYS A 270 19.36 10.51 -3.49
N LYS A 271 18.79 10.53 -4.70
CA LYS A 271 19.48 10.23 -5.98
C LYS A 271 20.26 8.92 -5.95
N ILE A 272 19.66 7.89 -5.36
CA ILE A 272 20.27 6.56 -5.23
C ILE A 272 20.18 5.88 -6.60
N MET A 273 21.33 5.69 -7.24
CA MET A 273 21.41 4.95 -8.50
C MET A 273 21.53 3.45 -8.22
N LEU A 274 20.87 2.63 -9.05
CA LEU A 274 20.88 1.17 -8.92
C LEU A 274 21.17 0.51 -10.28
N SER A 275 21.86 -0.63 -10.27
CA SER A 275 22.00 -1.50 -11.47
C SER A 275 20.85 -2.49 -11.65
N GLY A 276 20.03 -2.64 -10.61
CA GLY A 276 18.78 -3.39 -10.62
C GLY A 276 18.13 -3.33 -9.25
N LEU A 277 16.85 -3.68 -9.19
CA LEU A 277 16.08 -3.74 -7.96
C LEU A 277 15.49 -5.13 -7.79
N VAL A 278 15.74 -5.76 -6.64
CA VAL A 278 15.30 -7.13 -6.36
C VAL A 278 14.43 -7.16 -5.10
N GLY A 279 13.40 -8.01 -5.10
CA GLY A 279 12.52 -8.21 -3.96
C GLY A 279 11.62 -9.42 -4.15
N VAL A 280 10.70 -9.64 -3.21
CA VAL A 280 9.69 -10.71 -3.29
C VAL A 280 8.30 -10.09 -3.28
N LEU A 281 7.63 -10.13 -4.43
CA LEU A 281 6.23 -9.71 -4.65
C LEU A 281 5.85 -8.37 -3.98
N SER A 282 6.81 -7.45 -3.91
CA SER A 282 6.66 -6.15 -3.27
C SER A 282 6.05 -5.14 -4.22
N THR A 283 5.07 -4.38 -3.74
CA THR A 283 4.48 -3.24 -4.46
C THR A 283 5.56 -2.32 -5.05
N VAL A 284 6.66 -2.13 -4.32
CA VAL A 284 7.78 -1.29 -4.73
C VAL A 284 8.41 -1.76 -6.04
N GLN A 285 8.45 -3.07 -6.32
CA GLN A 285 8.95 -3.58 -7.60
C GLN A 285 8.06 -3.13 -8.76
N TYR A 286 6.74 -3.17 -8.55
CA TYR A 286 5.77 -2.74 -9.54
C TYR A 286 5.87 -1.24 -9.79
N THR A 287 5.85 -0.43 -8.73
CA THR A 287 5.95 1.03 -8.83
C THR A 287 7.31 1.46 -9.39
N ALA A 288 8.41 0.83 -8.98
CA ALA A 288 9.74 1.09 -9.55
C ALA A 288 9.79 0.85 -11.06
N SER A 289 9.14 -0.19 -11.57
CA SER A 289 9.07 -0.45 -13.02
C SER A 289 8.28 0.63 -13.77
N LEU A 290 7.30 1.26 -13.12
CA LEU A 290 6.53 2.38 -13.68
C LEU A 290 7.25 3.73 -13.59
N LEU A 291 8.15 3.88 -12.61
CA LEU A 291 8.83 5.14 -12.29
C LEU A 291 10.21 5.22 -12.96
N TYR A 292 10.97 4.12 -12.98
CA TYR A 292 12.39 4.09 -13.37
C TYR A 292 12.58 3.29 -14.65
N THR A 293 12.17 3.87 -15.78
CA THR A 293 12.24 3.23 -17.09
C THR A 293 13.66 2.74 -17.41
N GLY A 294 13.79 1.46 -17.76
CA GLY A 294 15.06 0.83 -18.13
C GLY A 294 15.86 0.24 -16.98
N MET A 295 15.49 0.49 -15.72
CA MET A 295 16.07 -0.21 -14.58
C MET A 295 15.54 -1.65 -14.53
N PRO A 296 16.40 -2.68 -14.55
CA PRO A 296 15.96 -4.06 -14.38
C PRO A 296 15.36 -4.27 -12.99
N VAL A 297 14.16 -4.84 -12.93
CA VAL A 297 13.48 -5.20 -11.68
C VAL A 297 13.24 -6.70 -11.66
N TYR A 298 13.66 -7.34 -10.57
CA TYR A 298 13.63 -8.80 -10.44
C TYR A 298 12.76 -9.23 -9.26
N ASN A 299 11.94 -10.25 -9.47
CA ASN A 299 11.22 -10.96 -8.43
C ASN A 299 11.98 -12.23 -8.04
N LEU A 300 12.39 -12.34 -6.78
CA LEU A 300 13.01 -13.55 -6.27
C LEU A 300 11.94 -14.61 -6.04
N SER A 301 12.05 -15.71 -6.78
CA SER A 301 11.23 -16.89 -6.52
C SER A 301 11.71 -17.54 -5.22
N SER A 302 10.92 -17.45 -4.16
CA SER A 302 11.22 -18.13 -2.90
C SER A 302 10.87 -19.62 -3.02
N PRO A 303 11.81 -20.55 -2.75
CA PRO A 303 11.53 -22.00 -2.83
C PRO A 303 10.54 -22.48 -1.76
N HIS A 304 10.25 -21.65 -0.74
CA HIS A 304 9.12 -21.85 0.17
C HIS A 304 7.78 -21.63 -0.56
N ILE A 305 7.41 -22.57 -1.40
CA ILE A 305 6.05 -22.68 -1.92
C ILE A 305 5.15 -22.97 -0.72
N SER A 306 4.24 -22.05 -0.42
CA SER A 306 3.20 -22.35 0.57
C SER A 306 2.40 -23.56 0.09
N GLU A 307 2.34 -24.62 0.89
CA GLU A 307 1.44 -25.76 0.64
C GLU A 307 -0.04 -25.32 0.66
N ASN A 308 -0.33 -24.11 1.13
CA ASN A 308 -1.66 -23.54 1.12
C ASN A 308 -2.02 -23.01 -0.28
N THR A 309 -2.93 -23.71 -0.95
CA THR A 309 -3.44 -23.36 -2.28
C THR A 309 -3.93 -21.92 -2.39
N LEU A 310 -4.54 -21.34 -1.35
CA LEU A 310 -5.00 -19.96 -1.37
C LEU A 310 -3.83 -18.97 -1.45
N ILE A 311 -2.77 -19.20 -0.66
CA ILE A 311 -1.57 -18.34 -0.66
C ILE A 311 -0.89 -18.43 -2.03
N LYS A 312 -0.73 -19.65 -2.56
CA LYS A 312 -0.17 -19.87 -3.89
C LYS A 312 -0.96 -19.15 -4.98
N ASN A 313 -2.29 -19.21 -4.96
CA ASN A 313 -3.13 -18.51 -5.93
C ASN A 313 -2.98 -16.99 -5.82
N ARG A 314 -2.84 -16.45 -4.61
CA ARG A 314 -2.60 -15.02 -4.39
C ARG A 314 -1.24 -14.57 -4.94
N GLU A 315 -0.20 -15.34 -4.69
CA GLU A 315 1.15 -15.08 -5.21
C GLU A 315 1.18 -15.13 -6.74
N GLN A 316 0.61 -16.17 -7.35
CA GLN A 316 0.52 -16.33 -8.80
C GLN A 316 -0.21 -15.18 -9.50
N ARG A 317 -1.22 -14.59 -8.86
CA ARG A 317 -1.90 -13.41 -9.43
C ARG A 317 -1.00 -12.18 -9.43
N ILE A 318 -0.16 -12.01 -8.40
CA ILE A 318 0.80 -10.92 -8.32
C ILE A 318 1.92 -11.13 -9.34
N GLU A 319 2.46 -12.35 -9.43
CA GLU A 319 3.48 -12.74 -10.42
C GLU A 319 3.02 -12.41 -11.85
N LYS A 320 1.81 -12.83 -12.22
CA LYS A 320 1.23 -12.50 -13.53
C LYS A 320 1.08 -10.99 -13.78
N ALA A 321 0.80 -10.20 -12.74
CA ALA A 321 0.76 -8.75 -12.88
C ALA A 321 2.16 -8.18 -13.09
N PHE A 322 3.17 -8.74 -12.42
CA PHE A 322 4.58 -8.34 -12.49
C PHE A 322 5.19 -8.68 -13.86
N GLU A 323 4.91 -9.86 -14.40
CA GLU A 323 5.36 -10.27 -15.73
C GLU A 323 4.92 -9.28 -16.82
N LYS A 324 3.68 -8.79 -16.76
CA LYS A 324 3.12 -7.85 -17.76
C LYS A 324 3.86 -6.51 -17.84
N ILE A 325 4.49 -6.09 -16.74
CA ILE A 325 5.26 -4.83 -16.69
C ILE A 325 6.77 -5.06 -16.80
N GLY A 326 7.19 -6.29 -17.13
CA GLY A 326 8.60 -6.63 -17.35
C GLY A 326 9.40 -6.86 -16.06
N VAL A 327 8.76 -7.13 -14.92
CA VAL A 327 9.47 -7.62 -13.74
C VAL A 327 9.82 -9.09 -13.99
N ILE A 328 11.12 -9.40 -13.90
CA ILE A 328 11.67 -10.70 -14.32
C ILE A 328 11.79 -11.62 -13.11
N GLU A 329 11.31 -12.86 -13.21
CA GLU A 329 11.62 -13.86 -12.18
C GLU A 329 13.10 -14.22 -12.19
N THR A 330 13.72 -14.21 -11.03
CA THR A 330 15.06 -14.73 -10.82
C THR A 330 15.08 -15.69 -9.64
N LYS A 331 15.96 -16.69 -9.73
CA LYS A 331 16.17 -17.65 -8.64
C LYS A 331 17.26 -17.12 -7.72
N LEU A 332 17.10 -17.43 -6.44
CA LEU A 332 18.18 -17.29 -5.46
C LEU A 332 19.37 -18.16 -5.85
#